data_AF-A0A961BVC0-F1
#
_entry.id   AF-A0A961BVC0-F1
#
_cell.length_a   1.000
_cell.length_b   1.000
_cell.length_c   1.000
_cell.angle_alpha   90.00
_cell.angle_beta   90.00
_cell.angle_gamma   90.00
#
_symmetry.space_group_name_H-M   'P 1'
#
loop_
_entity.id
_entity.type
_entity.pdbx_description
1 polymer ?
#
loop_
_entity_poly.entity_id
_entity_poly.type
_entity_poly.pdbx_seq_one_letter_code
_entity_poly.pdbx_strand_id
1 'polypeptide(L)'
;MTASPTTPPRPPLRSRFAVGAGRTVAGASKLTGLGTGSVIGGRVSLALDPDLLARLAAGRRTTLVSGTNGKTTTTRLLAAALGTLGEVASNHLGANMAPGVVAALGSAPHAPFAALEVDERWLGPVLEQVGPAGVVLLNLSRDQLDRSHEVRKIADTWRAALGRLHPAPVVANADDPLVVWAAGEVPDGDVVWVGTGGGWMLDAAGCPSCAGRIAFADDGWSCTGCSFARPSPAWRLVVDDNAPDGVAGGAHGVVERPEGPPVEVTLSLPGRVNLANAAMVLVAAAHAGADLDDAAAAMGTVATVAGRYRTATIAGAEVRMLLAKNPAGWQEAIAMLEPSPTP
;
A
#
# COMPACT_ATOMS: atom_id res chain seq x y z
N MET A 1 8.30 -20.46 11.36
CA MET A 1 8.85 -19.65 12.47
C MET A 1 9.65 -18.51 11.89
N THR A 2 9.04 -17.33 11.71
CA THR A 2 9.78 -16.11 11.34
C THR A 2 10.57 -15.65 12.57
N ALA A 3 11.88 -15.47 12.43
CA ALA A 3 12.75 -15.00 13.51
C ALA A 3 12.20 -13.71 14.15
N SER A 4 12.29 -13.60 15.48
CA SER A 4 11.93 -12.38 16.19
C SER A 4 12.70 -11.18 15.63
N PRO A 5 12.06 -10.01 15.47
CA PRO A 5 12.74 -8.85 14.93
C PRO A 5 13.94 -8.49 15.80
N THR A 6 15.13 -8.48 15.20
CA THR A 6 16.34 -7.99 15.86
C THR A 6 16.38 -6.47 15.77
N THR A 7 16.89 -5.79 16.80
CA THR A 7 17.21 -4.36 16.70
C THR A 7 18.09 -4.12 15.47
N PRO A 8 17.80 -3.11 14.62
CA PRO A 8 18.59 -2.83 13.44
C PRO A 8 20.08 -2.64 13.83
N PRO A 9 21.03 -3.26 13.10
CA PRO A 9 22.45 -3.08 13.39
C PRO A 9 22.83 -1.61 13.27
N ARG A 10 23.80 -1.18 14.07
CA ARG A 10 24.32 0.18 13.96
C ARG A 10 24.94 0.38 12.58
N PRO A 11 24.45 1.35 11.77
CA PRO A 11 25.00 1.56 10.45
C PRO A 11 26.42 2.15 10.52
N PRO A 12 27.25 1.96 9.47
CA PRO A 12 28.61 2.51 9.41
C PRO A 12 28.67 4.02 9.65
N LEU A 13 29.84 4.53 10.04
CA LEU A 13 30.05 5.97 10.29
C LEU A 13 29.67 6.83 9.07
N ARG A 14 30.00 6.37 7.85
CA ARG A 14 29.60 7.03 6.60
C ARG A 14 28.09 7.18 6.49
N SER A 15 27.35 6.10 6.73
CA SER A 15 25.89 6.08 6.68
C SER A 15 25.26 6.99 7.74
N ARG A 16 25.82 7.00 8.95
CA ARG A 16 25.39 7.90 10.03
C ARG A 16 25.62 9.37 9.67
N PHE A 17 26.78 9.67 9.09
CA PHE A 17 27.09 11.01 8.58
C PHE A 17 26.13 11.42 7.46
N ALA A 18 25.87 10.52 6.50
CA ALA A 18 24.93 10.74 5.41
C ALA A 18 23.50 11.04 5.89
N VAL A 19 23.00 10.27 6.87
CA VAL A 19 21.70 10.53 7.52
C VAL A 19 21.71 11.88 8.24
N GLY A 20 22.78 12.19 8.98
CA GLY A 20 22.94 13.47 9.68
C GLY A 20 22.89 14.67 8.72
N ALA A 21 23.68 14.63 7.65
CA ALA A 21 23.70 15.67 6.62
C ALA A 21 22.32 15.84 5.95
N GLY A 22 21.66 14.73 5.59
CA GLY A 22 20.32 14.77 5.02
C GLY A 22 19.29 15.38 5.96
N ARG A 23 19.34 15.05 7.26
CA ARG A 23 18.47 15.66 8.29
C ARG A 23 18.69 17.16 8.42
N THR A 24 19.94 17.63 8.39
CA THR A 24 20.25 19.06 8.43
C THR A 24 19.66 19.80 7.22
N VAL A 25 19.83 19.24 6.01
CA VAL A 25 19.27 19.82 4.78
C VAL A 25 17.74 19.78 4.79
N ALA A 26 17.13 18.70 5.27
CA ALA A 26 15.69 18.60 5.44
C ALA A 26 15.16 19.66 6.43
N GLY A 27 15.87 19.89 7.54
CA GLY A 27 15.56 20.94 8.51
C GLY A 27 15.62 22.34 7.91
N ALA A 28 16.69 22.65 7.17
CA ALA A 28 16.81 23.93 6.46
C ALA A 28 15.68 24.13 5.43
N SER A 29 15.33 23.09 4.67
CA SER A 29 14.22 23.15 3.70
C SER A 29 12.86 23.41 4.34
N LYS A 30 12.63 22.90 5.56
CA LYS A 30 11.39 23.17 6.30
C LYS A 30 11.33 24.62 6.77
N LEU A 31 12.46 25.16 7.25
CA LEU A 31 12.57 26.55 7.71
C LEU A 31 12.33 27.56 6.58
N THR A 32 12.65 27.21 5.34
CA THR A 32 12.42 28.06 4.17
C THR A 32 11.03 27.89 3.53
N GLY A 33 10.16 27.02 4.08
CA GLY A 33 8.80 26.80 3.58
C GLY A 33 8.70 25.99 2.28
N LEU A 34 9.80 25.39 1.80
CA LEU A 34 9.86 24.64 0.54
C LEU A 34 9.31 23.21 0.63
N GLY A 35 8.50 22.90 1.64
CA GLY A 35 7.88 21.60 1.88
C GLY A 35 8.51 20.80 3.04
N THR A 36 8.26 19.49 3.07
CA THR A 36 8.62 18.62 4.22
C THR A 36 10.11 18.31 4.34
N GLY A 37 10.93 18.71 3.35
CA GLY A 37 12.38 18.49 3.33
C GLY A 37 12.83 17.04 3.15
N SER A 38 11.93 16.06 3.20
CA SER A 38 12.23 14.62 3.17
C SER A 38 12.95 14.19 1.88
N VAL A 39 12.48 14.63 0.71
CA VAL A 39 13.07 14.27 -0.59
C VAL A 39 14.48 14.85 -0.75
N ILE A 40 14.67 16.14 -0.44
CA ILE A 40 15.98 16.79 -0.59
C ILE A 40 16.99 16.23 0.42
N GLY A 41 16.56 16.00 1.67
CA GLY A 41 17.40 15.35 2.68
C GLY A 41 17.83 13.95 2.25
N GLY A 42 16.88 13.14 1.76
CA GLY A 42 17.16 11.80 1.24
C GLY A 42 18.10 11.79 0.03
N ARG A 43 17.98 12.77 -0.88
CA ARG A 43 18.89 12.90 -2.03
C ARG A 43 20.32 13.18 -1.58
N VAL A 44 20.50 14.07 -0.60
CA VAL A 44 21.81 14.36 -0.02
C VAL A 44 22.38 13.11 0.68
N SER A 45 21.55 12.41 1.45
CA SER A 45 21.98 11.17 2.10
C SER A 45 22.43 10.10 1.10
N LEU A 46 21.67 9.87 0.03
CA LEU A 46 22.04 8.90 -1.02
C LEU A 46 23.25 9.35 -1.85
N ALA A 47 23.46 10.64 -2.06
CA ALA A 47 24.67 11.15 -2.72
C ALA A 47 25.93 10.88 -1.87
N LEU A 48 25.81 10.96 -0.55
CA LEU A 48 26.90 10.69 0.39
C LEU A 48 27.13 9.19 0.60
N ASP A 49 26.08 8.38 0.57
CA ASP A 49 26.14 6.92 0.70
C ASP A 49 25.10 6.25 -0.23
N PRO A 50 25.50 5.80 -1.44
CA PRO A 50 24.58 5.19 -2.40
C PRO A 50 23.93 3.89 -1.90
N ASP A 51 24.59 3.14 -1.02
CA ASP A 51 24.08 1.89 -0.46
C ASP A 51 23.20 2.11 0.77
N LEU A 52 22.92 3.37 1.13
CA LEU A 52 22.31 3.71 2.40
C LEU A 52 20.94 3.09 2.60
N LEU A 53 20.16 2.93 1.54
CA LEU A 53 18.84 2.28 1.61
C LEU A 53 18.98 0.84 2.14
N ALA A 54 19.86 0.03 1.54
CA ALA A 54 20.11 -1.33 1.98
C ALA A 54 20.64 -1.38 3.42
N ARG A 55 21.57 -0.49 3.78
CA ARG A 55 22.14 -0.43 5.13
C ARG A 55 21.10 -0.03 6.20
N LEU A 56 20.15 0.85 5.87
CA LEU A 56 19.10 1.26 6.79
C LEU A 56 17.95 0.24 6.90
N ALA A 57 17.70 -0.51 5.83
CA ALA A 57 16.71 -1.58 5.80
C ALA A 57 17.20 -2.85 6.51
N ALA A 58 18.51 -3.09 6.54
CA ALA A 58 19.11 -4.27 7.17
C ALA A 58 18.63 -4.47 8.61
N GLY A 59 18.27 -5.70 8.94
CA GLY A 59 17.79 -6.10 10.27
C GLY A 59 16.35 -5.70 10.61
N ARG A 60 15.63 -5.02 9.71
CA ARG A 60 14.21 -4.67 9.89
C ARG A 60 13.29 -5.65 9.19
N ARG A 61 12.10 -5.83 9.76
CA ARG A 61 10.97 -6.47 9.06
C ARG A 61 10.24 -5.39 8.27
N THR A 62 10.69 -5.19 7.04
CA THR A 62 10.16 -4.17 6.14
C THR A 62 9.06 -4.73 5.25
N THR A 63 7.90 -4.10 5.25
CA THR A 63 6.81 -4.39 4.31
C THR A 63 6.66 -3.21 3.34
N LEU A 64 6.73 -3.50 2.04
CA LEU A 64 6.55 -2.51 0.98
C LEU A 64 5.11 -2.50 0.49
N VAL A 65 4.58 -1.32 0.17
CA VAL A 65 3.24 -1.15 -0.38
C VAL A 65 3.34 -0.42 -1.72
N SER A 66 2.78 -1.01 -2.78
CA SER A 66 2.72 -0.38 -4.10
C SER A 66 1.38 -0.61 -4.80
N GLY A 67 1.07 0.26 -5.76
CA GLY A 67 -0.21 0.35 -6.45
C GLY A 67 -0.43 1.74 -7.02
N THR A 68 -1.39 1.96 -7.91
CA THR A 68 -1.64 3.29 -8.48
C THR A 68 -2.48 4.15 -7.52
N ASN A 69 -3.45 3.53 -6.86
CA ASN A 69 -4.31 4.15 -5.83
C ASN A 69 -4.15 3.43 -4.47
N GLY A 70 -4.68 4.04 -3.41
CA GLY A 70 -4.69 3.43 -2.06
C GLY A 70 -3.35 3.33 -1.32
N LYS A 71 -2.20 3.58 -1.96
CA LYS A 71 -0.85 3.43 -1.35
C LYS A 71 -0.69 4.11 0.01
N THR A 72 -0.96 5.42 0.07
CA THR A 72 -0.76 6.21 1.30
C THR A 72 -1.70 5.77 2.41
N THR A 73 -2.96 5.44 2.08
CA THR A 73 -3.92 4.92 3.06
C THR A 73 -3.48 3.56 3.59
N THR A 74 -3.21 2.60 2.69
CA THR A 74 -2.73 1.26 3.04
C THR A 74 -1.47 1.34 3.90
N THR A 75 -0.51 2.20 3.56
CA THR A 75 0.73 2.35 4.31
C THR A 75 0.48 2.90 5.74
N ARG A 76 -0.51 3.77 5.90
CA ARG A 76 -0.93 4.28 7.23
C ARG A 76 -1.62 3.21 8.06
N LEU A 77 -2.55 2.47 7.45
CA LEU A 77 -3.23 1.35 8.09
C LEU A 77 -2.20 0.28 8.51
N LEU A 78 -1.25 -0.05 7.62
CA LEU A 78 -0.18 -1.00 7.89
C LEU A 78 0.74 -0.53 9.02
N ALA A 79 1.11 0.74 9.04
CA ALA A 79 1.91 1.27 10.14
C ALA A 79 1.17 1.23 11.49
N ALA A 80 -0.15 1.46 11.51
CA ALA A 80 -0.96 1.32 12.72
C ALA A 80 -1.03 -0.16 13.17
N ALA A 81 -1.30 -1.07 12.23
CA ALA A 81 -1.35 -2.51 12.50
C ALA A 81 -0.01 -3.07 12.99
N LEU A 82 1.11 -2.74 12.34
CA LEU A 82 2.45 -3.16 12.80
C LEU A 82 2.86 -2.46 14.11
N GLY A 83 2.25 -1.33 14.43
CA GLY A 83 2.46 -0.60 15.68
C GLY A 83 2.08 -1.41 16.92
N THR A 84 1.20 -2.41 16.79
CA THR A 84 0.85 -3.34 17.87
C THR A 84 2.02 -4.26 18.24
N LEU A 85 2.98 -4.46 17.32
CA LEU A 85 4.17 -5.27 17.52
C LEU A 85 5.39 -4.46 18.00
N GLY A 86 5.42 -3.14 17.76
CA GLY A 86 6.52 -2.27 18.15
C GLY A 86 6.67 -1.02 17.28
N GLU A 87 7.79 -0.30 17.45
CA GLU A 87 8.05 0.93 16.69
C GLU A 87 8.16 0.66 15.18
N VAL A 88 7.52 1.51 14.36
CA VAL A 88 7.44 1.37 12.90
C VAL A 88 8.05 2.59 12.20
N ALA A 89 9.00 2.36 11.30
CA ALA A 89 9.45 3.39 10.37
C ALA A 89 8.50 3.49 9.17
N SER A 90 8.07 4.69 8.78
CA SER A 90 7.19 4.85 7.62
C SER A 90 7.30 6.23 6.94
N ASN A 91 7.04 6.26 5.63
CA ASN A 91 7.15 7.44 4.76
C ASN A 91 5.80 8.06 4.37
N HIS A 92 4.76 7.82 5.16
CA HIS A 92 3.70 8.72 5.64
C HIS A 92 3.31 10.04 4.93
N LEU A 93 4.26 10.80 4.38
CA LEU A 93 4.07 12.09 3.70
C LEU A 93 4.10 11.98 2.16
N GLY A 94 4.00 10.76 1.61
CA GLY A 94 3.97 10.53 0.16
C GLY A 94 5.33 10.61 -0.53
N ALA A 95 6.43 10.56 0.25
CA ALA A 95 7.78 10.51 -0.29
C ALA A 95 8.12 9.06 -0.72
N ASN A 96 7.52 8.65 -1.84
CA ASN A 96 7.42 7.27 -2.32
C ASN A 96 8.58 6.83 -3.26
N MET A 97 9.61 7.67 -3.40
CA MET A 97 10.85 7.36 -4.11
C MET A 97 11.97 7.04 -3.10
N ALA A 98 13.06 6.42 -3.56
CA ALA A 98 14.20 6.00 -2.71
C ALA A 98 14.68 7.08 -1.71
N PRO A 99 14.81 8.37 -2.06
CA PRO A 99 15.14 9.43 -1.09
C PRO A 99 14.17 9.52 0.10
N GLY A 100 12.87 9.41 -0.17
CA GLY A 100 11.85 9.45 0.88
C GLY A 100 11.86 8.22 1.78
N VAL A 101 12.11 7.05 1.19
CA VAL A 101 12.29 5.78 1.93
C VAL A 101 13.50 5.88 2.87
N VAL A 102 14.64 6.36 2.38
CA VAL A 102 15.85 6.62 3.18
C VAL A 102 15.58 7.62 4.31
N ALA A 103 14.88 8.71 4.03
CA ALA A 103 14.54 9.70 5.05
C ALA A 103 13.65 9.11 6.16
N ALA A 104 12.69 8.25 5.81
CA ALA A 104 11.81 7.59 6.78
C ALA A 104 12.58 6.61 7.68
N LEU A 105 13.34 5.68 7.09
CA LEU A 105 14.16 4.73 7.84
C LEU A 105 15.21 5.44 8.71
N GLY A 106 15.84 6.46 8.13
CA GLY A 106 16.82 7.28 8.82
C GLY A 106 16.24 8.06 9.99
N SER A 107 14.94 8.40 10.00
CA SER A 107 14.29 9.12 11.09
C SER A 107 13.90 8.24 12.28
N ALA A 108 13.73 6.93 12.06
CA ALA A 108 13.39 5.94 13.08
C ALA A 108 14.46 4.83 13.14
N PRO A 109 15.70 5.15 13.57
CA PRO A 109 16.86 4.25 13.46
C PRO A 109 16.76 2.97 14.29
N HIS A 110 15.88 2.94 15.30
CA HIS A 110 15.69 1.80 16.20
C HIS A 110 14.43 0.99 15.92
N ALA A 111 13.55 1.47 15.02
CA ALA A 111 12.31 0.79 14.70
C ALA A 111 12.55 -0.60 14.07
N PRO A 112 12.11 -1.69 14.71
CA PRO A 112 12.27 -3.04 14.16
C PRO A 112 11.42 -3.30 12.92
N PHE A 113 10.31 -2.58 12.75
CA PHE A 113 9.39 -2.71 11.63
C PHE A 113 9.48 -1.51 10.70
N ALA A 114 9.10 -1.71 9.44
CA ALA A 114 8.90 -0.62 8.51
C ALA A 114 7.70 -0.87 7.59
N ALA A 115 6.86 0.14 7.40
CA ALA A 115 5.76 0.16 6.45
C ALA A 115 6.02 1.26 5.43
N LEU A 116 6.42 0.89 4.21
CA LEU A 116 6.97 1.85 3.25
C LEU A 116 6.13 1.87 1.96
N GLU A 117 5.56 3.03 1.66
CA GLU A 117 4.95 3.32 0.37
C GLU A 117 6.04 3.45 -0.71
N VAL A 118 5.89 2.74 -1.83
CA VAL A 118 6.82 2.84 -2.97
C VAL A 118 6.05 3.12 -4.25
N ASP A 119 6.49 4.12 -5.00
CA ASP A 119 5.98 4.44 -6.35
C ASP A 119 6.11 3.22 -7.26
N GLU A 120 5.10 3.00 -8.08
CA GLU A 120 5.00 1.83 -8.94
C GLU A 120 6.19 1.66 -9.89
N ARG A 121 6.85 2.75 -10.31
CA ARG A 121 8.05 2.70 -11.15
C ARG A 121 9.34 2.38 -10.38
N TRP A 122 9.32 2.57 -9.06
CA TRP A 122 10.47 2.40 -8.19
C TRP A 122 10.43 1.10 -7.39
N LEU A 123 9.34 0.32 -7.47
CA LEU A 123 9.21 -0.93 -6.73
C LEU A 123 10.38 -1.88 -6.99
N GLY A 124 10.73 -2.15 -8.26
CA GLY A 124 11.83 -3.05 -8.62
C GLY A 124 13.19 -2.67 -7.98
N PRO A 125 13.72 -1.46 -8.24
CA PRO A 125 14.96 -1.01 -7.62
C PRO A 125 14.95 -0.98 -6.09
N VAL A 126 13.78 -0.76 -5.46
CA VAL A 126 13.66 -0.76 -3.99
C VAL A 126 13.62 -2.18 -3.44
N LEU A 127 12.94 -3.12 -4.11
CA LEU A 127 12.92 -4.54 -3.74
C LEU A 127 14.34 -5.10 -3.61
N GLU A 128 15.18 -4.86 -4.61
CA GLU A 128 16.56 -5.37 -4.67
C GLU A 128 17.45 -4.84 -3.54
N GLN A 129 17.22 -3.61 -3.08
CA GLN A 129 18.02 -3.00 -2.01
C GLN A 129 17.49 -3.31 -0.61
N VAL A 130 16.17 -3.39 -0.45
CA VAL A 130 15.53 -3.53 0.86
C VAL A 130 15.53 -4.97 1.33
N GLY A 131 15.36 -5.95 0.43
CA GLY A 131 15.12 -7.34 0.81
C GLY A 131 13.94 -7.46 1.80
N PRO A 132 12.74 -7.00 1.43
CA PRO A 132 11.63 -6.85 2.38
C PRO A 132 11.16 -8.19 2.95
N ALA A 133 10.54 -8.12 4.13
CA ALA A 133 9.85 -9.24 4.76
C ALA A 133 8.42 -9.46 4.21
N GLY A 134 7.93 -8.56 3.35
CA GLY A 134 6.66 -8.72 2.65
C GLY A 134 6.41 -7.59 1.64
N VAL A 135 5.55 -7.86 0.65
CA VAL A 135 5.14 -6.89 -0.36
C VAL A 135 3.62 -6.90 -0.49
N VAL A 136 3.00 -5.72 -0.54
CA VAL A 136 1.55 -5.54 -0.74
C VAL A 136 1.32 -4.85 -2.08
N LEU A 137 0.61 -5.52 -2.99
CA LEU A 137 0.29 -5.04 -4.33
C LEU A 137 -1.22 -4.75 -4.44
N LEU A 138 -1.57 -3.47 -4.55
CA LEU A 138 -2.96 -3.01 -4.42
C LEU A 138 -3.76 -3.09 -5.73
N ASN A 139 -3.41 -2.24 -6.69
CA ASN A 139 -4.10 -2.11 -7.97
C ASN A 139 -3.21 -1.37 -8.97
N LEU A 140 -3.53 -1.50 -10.25
CA LEU A 140 -2.87 -0.84 -11.35
C LEU A 140 -3.90 -0.22 -12.30
N SER A 141 -3.97 1.11 -12.29
CA SER A 141 -4.81 1.94 -13.15
C SER A 141 -4.00 3.05 -13.82
N ARG A 142 -4.49 3.59 -14.94
CA ARG A 142 -3.88 4.75 -15.59
C ARG A 142 -3.94 5.96 -14.66
N ASP A 143 -2.80 6.62 -14.43
CA ASP A 143 -2.70 7.69 -13.44
C ASP A 143 -2.89 9.10 -14.01
N GLN A 144 -2.41 9.38 -15.23
CA GLN A 144 -2.67 10.63 -15.96
C GLN A 144 -2.64 10.33 -17.46
N LEU A 145 -3.53 10.97 -18.24
CA LEU A 145 -3.63 10.74 -19.70
C LEU A 145 -2.40 11.27 -20.49
N ASP A 146 -1.66 12.21 -19.90
CA ASP A 146 -0.48 12.85 -20.50
C ASP A 146 0.84 12.16 -20.15
N ARG A 147 0.86 11.28 -19.14
CA ARG A 147 2.02 10.45 -18.80
C ARG A 147 1.86 9.13 -19.52
N SER A 148 2.56 8.99 -20.64
CA SER A 148 2.64 7.76 -21.44
C SER A 148 3.19 6.59 -20.61
N HIS A 149 2.33 5.94 -19.83
CA HIS A 149 2.63 4.70 -19.12
C HIS A 149 1.49 3.73 -19.38
N GLU A 150 1.75 2.80 -20.31
CA GLU A 150 0.93 1.61 -20.47
C GLU A 150 0.99 0.84 -19.15
N VAL A 151 -0.15 0.72 -18.47
CA VAL A 151 -0.27 0.06 -17.15
C VAL A 151 0.33 -1.36 -17.19
N ARG A 152 0.23 -2.02 -18.34
CA ARG A 152 0.87 -3.30 -18.64
C ARG A 152 2.39 -3.28 -18.45
N LYS A 153 3.08 -2.23 -18.89
CA LYS A 153 4.54 -2.10 -18.73
C LYS A 153 4.94 -2.04 -17.25
N ILE A 154 4.13 -1.40 -16.40
CA ILE A 154 4.35 -1.42 -14.95
C ILE A 154 4.18 -2.84 -14.42
N ALA A 155 3.11 -3.53 -14.80
CA ALA A 155 2.87 -4.92 -14.42
C ALA A 155 4.01 -5.86 -14.87
N ASP A 156 4.53 -5.70 -16.09
CA ASP A 156 5.68 -6.47 -16.59
C ASP A 156 6.97 -6.17 -15.81
N THR A 157 7.18 -4.90 -15.45
CA THR A 157 8.32 -4.50 -14.62
C THR A 157 8.25 -5.12 -13.23
N TRP A 158 7.05 -5.13 -12.63
CA TRP A 158 6.80 -5.79 -11.36
C TRP A 158 7.02 -7.30 -11.47
N ARG A 159 6.47 -7.94 -12.51
CA ARG A 159 6.65 -9.37 -12.79
C ARG A 159 8.12 -9.76 -12.83
N ALA A 160 8.92 -9.04 -13.59
CA ALA A 160 10.36 -9.29 -13.67
C ALA A 160 11.09 -9.07 -12.35
N ALA A 161 10.71 -8.06 -11.56
CA ALA A 161 11.35 -7.78 -10.27
C ALA A 161 10.96 -8.80 -9.18
N LEU A 162 9.68 -9.18 -9.12
CA LEU A 162 9.15 -10.14 -8.17
C LEU A 162 9.67 -11.55 -8.45
N GLY A 163 9.85 -11.95 -9.70
CA GLY A 163 10.49 -13.22 -10.06
C GLY A 163 11.97 -13.34 -9.65
N ARG A 164 12.60 -12.23 -9.22
CA ARG A 164 13.94 -12.23 -8.60
C ARG A 164 13.89 -12.21 -7.08
N LEU A 165 12.71 -12.03 -6.50
CA LEU A 165 12.50 -11.90 -5.06
C LEU A 165 12.21 -13.28 -4.46
N HIS A 166 13.15 -13.83 -3.70
CA HIS A 166 12.89 -15.01 -2.87
C HIS A 166 13.56 -14.84 -1.50
N PRO A 167 12.88 -15.11 -0.36
CA PRO A 167 11.50 -15.60 -0.17
C PRO A 167 10.65 -14.61 0.65
N ALA A 168 10.12 -13.54 0.04
CA ALA A 168 9.24 -12.61 0.73
C ALA A 168 7.78 -12.83 0.30
N PRO A 169 6.82 -12.99 1.23
CA PRO A 169 5.42 -13.16 0.89
C PRO A 169 4.88 -11.92 0.14
N VAL A 170 4.09 -12.18 -0.90
CA VAL A 170 3.44 -11.16 -1.72
C VAL A 170 1.94 -11.23 -1.47
N VAL A 171 1.40 -10.21 -0.79
CA VAL A 171 -0.04 -10.01 -0.63
C VAL A 171 -0.56 -9.27 -1.86
N ALA A 172 -1.40 -9.90 -2.65
CA ALA A 172 -1.81 -9.39 -3.95
C ALA A 172 -3.33 -9.39 -4.13
N ASN A 173 -3.86 -8.31 -4.71
CA ASN A 173 -5.26 -8.18 -5.03
C ASN A 173 -5.64 -9.14 -6.19
N ALA A 174 -6.51 -10.11 -5.89
CA ALA A 174 -6.99 -11.09 -6.87
C ALA A 174 -7.94 -10.48 -7.92
N ASP A 175 -8.57 -9.35 -7.60
CA ASP A 175 -9.59 -8.74 -8.44
C ASP A 175 -9.00 -7.84 -9.55
N ASP A 176 -7.70 -7.56 -9.51
CA ASP A 176 -6.99 -6.77 -10.52
C ASP A 176 -6.15 -7.69 -11.43
N PRO A 177 -6.53 -7.86 -12.73
CA PRO A 177 -5.81 -8.74 -13.63
C PRO A 177 -4.34 -8.36 -13.85
N LEU A 178 -3.98 -7.09 -13.76
CA LEU A 178 -2.60 -6.64 -13.95
C LEU A 178 -1.75 -6.92 -12.71
N VAL A 179 -2.34 -6.86 -11.51
CA VAL A 179 -1.68 -7.30 -10.28
C VAL A 179 -1.48 -8.82 -10.29
N VAL A 180 -2.49 -9.59 -10.73
CA VAL A 180 -2.36 -11.06 -10.86
C VAL A 180 -1.27 -11.42 -11.87
N TRP A 181 -1.21 -10.70 -12.99
CA TRP A 181 -0.11 -10.85 -13.95
C TRP A 181 1.25 -10.50 -13.35
N ALA A 182 1.35 -9.41 -12.59
CA ALA A 182 2.59 -8.99 -11.95
C ALA A 182 3.11 -10.03 -10.96
N ALA A 183 2.25 -10.66 -10.17
CA ALA A 183 2.67 -11.66 -9.18
C ALA A 183 2.90 -13.07 -9.77
N GLY A 184 2.59 -13.32 -11.04
CA GLY A 184 2.61 -14.68 -11.60
C GLY A 184 3.97 -15.30 -11.93
N GLU A 185 5.10 -14.69 -11.53
CA GLU A 185 6.43 -15.37 -11.46
C GLU A 185 6.82 -15.69 -10.02
N VAL A 186 6.04 -15.24 -9.03
CA VAL A 186 6.24 -15.57 -7.63
C VAL A 186 5.71 -16.99 -7.41
N PRO A 187 6.41 -17.87 -6.67
CA PRO A 187 5.94 -19.21 -6.39
C PRO A 187 4.57 -19.18 -5.72
N ASP A 188 3.68 -20.10 -6.08
CA ASP A 188 2.29 -20.11 -5.58
C ASP A 188 2.19 -20.10 -4.04
N GLY A 189 3.14 -20.72 -3.34
CA GLY A 189 3.18 -20.74 -1.87
C GLY A 189 3.61 -19.41 -1.23
N ASP A 190 4.16 -18.49 -2.01
CA ASP A 190 4.65 -17.19 -1.55
C ASP A 190 3.67 -16.05 -1.91
N VAL A 191 2.61 -16.31 -2.70
CA VAL A 191 1.56 -15.32 -3.01
C VAL A 191 0.31 -15.58 -2.18
N VAL A 192 -0.19 -14.55 -1.51
CA VAL A 192 -1.48 -14.58 -0.82
C VAL A 192 -2.47 -13.68 -1.53
N TRP A 193 -3.42 -14.33 -2.20
CA TRP A 193 -4.48 -13.68 -2.95
C TRP A 193 -5.61 -13.20 -2.03
N VAL A 194 -5.95 -11.92 -2.16
CA VAL A 194 -7.04 -11.27 -1.43
C VAL A 194 -8.12 -10.83 -2.40
N GLY A 195 -9.36 -11.28 -2.16
CA GLY A 195 -10.55 -10.79 -2.85
C GLY A 195 -11.02 -9.52 -2.14
N THR A 196 -10.86 -8.38 -2.79
CA THR A 196 -11.23 -7.07 -2.26
C THR A 196 -12.67 -6.65 -2.59
N GLY A 197 -13.37 -7.45 -3.40
CA GLY A 197 -14.76 -7.21 -3.79
C GLY A 197 -14.92 -6.43 -5.10
N GLY A 198 -13.86 -6.32 -5.89
CA GLY A 198 -13.87 -5.63 -7.19
C GLY A 198 -13.46 -4.15 -7.12
N GLY A 199 -12.99 -3.63 -8.26
CA GLY A 199 -12.47 -2.28 -8.41
C GLY A 199 -12.48 -1.81 -9.86
N TRP A 200 -11.66 -0.83 -10.20
CA TRP A 200 -11.52 -0.35 -11.57
C TRP A 200 -10.91 -1.42 -12.48
N MET A 201 -11.66 -1.89 -13.48
CA MET A 201 -11.27 -3.02 -14.35
C MET A 201 -10.98 -2.62 -15.81
N LEU A 202 -11.37 -1.40 -16.22
CA LEU A 202 -11.35 -1.00 -17.63
C LEU A 202 -9.95 -0.92 -18.23
N ASP A 203 -8.92 -0.72 -17.42
CA ASP A 203 -7.53 -0.69 -17.87
C ASP A 203 -6.94 -2.10 -18.11
N ALA A 204 -7.67 -3.13 -17.70
CA ALA A 204 -7.28 -4.53 -17.82
C ALA A 204 -8.17 -5.31 -18.80
N ALA A 205 -8.81 -4.64 -19.77
CA ALA A 205 -9.68 -5.30 -20.76
C ALA A 205 -8.93 -6.25 -21.71
N GLY A 206 -7.62 -6.03 -21.90
CA GLY A 206 -6.74 -6.89 -22.69
C GLY A 206 -5.91 -7.82 -21.80
N CYS A 207 -5.90 -9.10 -22.13
CA CYS A 207 -5.15 -10.12 -21.41
C CYS A 207 -3.64 -9.90 -21.55
N PRO A 208 -2.90 -9.75 -20.44
CA PRO A 208 -1.45 -9.54 -20.50
C PRO A 208 -0.66 -10.79 -20.93
N SER A 209 -1.27 -11.98 -20.85
CA SER A 209 -0.68 -13.22 -21.36
C SER A 209 -0.81 -13.39 -22.89
N CYS A 210 -2.05 -13.44 -23.43
CA CYS A 210 -2.28 -13.76 -24.85
C CYS A 210 -2.82 -12.61 -25.71
N ALA A 211 -2.97 -11.40 -25.17
CA ALA A 211 -3.61 -10.25 -25.80
C ALA A 211 -5.10 -10.42 -26.17
N GLY A 212 -5.74 -11.54 -25.81
CA GLY A 212 -7.17 -11.75 -25.94
C GLY A 212 -8.00 -10.87 -24.99
N ARG A 213 -9.33 -10.90 -25.13
CA ARG A 213 -10.24 -10.14 -24.25
C ARG A 213 -10.30 -10.76 -22.85
N ILE A 214 -10.35 -9.92 -21.82
CA ILE A 214 -10.77 -10.32 -20.47
C ILE A 214 -12.28 -10.07 -20.35
N ALA A 215 -13.02 -11.11 -19.95
CA ALA A 215 -14.41 -11.04 -19.55
C ALA A 215 -14.48 -10.79 -18.05
N PHE A 216 -15.28 -9.81 -17.65
CA PHE A 216 -15.56 -9.47 -16.25
C PHE A 216 -17.00 -9.87 -15.93
N ALA A 217 -17.19 -10.53 -14.79
CA ALA A 217 -18.44 -11.01 -14.25
C ALA A 217 -18.51 -10.70 -12.74
N ASP A 218 -19.67 -10.91 -12.12
CA ASP A 218 -19.87 -10.57 -10.70
C ASP A 218 -18.99 -11.39 -9.75
N ASP A 219 -18.63 -12.61 -10.14
CA ASP A 219 -17.81 -13.55 -9.37
C ASP A 219 -16.31 -13.49 -9.73
N GLY A 220 -15.92 -12.68 -10.71
CA GLY A 220 -14.52 -12.51 -11.09
C GLY A 220 -14.27 -12.15 -12.54
N TRP A 221 -13.12 -12.57 -13.04
CA TRP A 221 -12.69 -12.28 -14.40
C TRP A 221 -11.90 -13.44 -14.99
N SER A 222 -11.96 -13.60 -16.31
CA SER A 222 -11.21 -14.61 -17.05
C SER A 222 -10.90 -14.18 -18.47
N CYS A 223 -9.76 -14.62 -19.01
CA CYS A 223 -9.43 -14.43 -20.41
C CYS A 223 -10.28 -15.36 -21.28
N THR A 224 -10.81 -14.84 -22.38
CA THR A 224 -11.58 -15.63 -23.35
C THR A 224 -10.72 -16.43 -24.32
N GLY A 225 -9.40 -16.31 -24.24
CA GLY A 225 -8.45 -16.91 -25.20
C GLY A 225 -7.31 -17.70 -24.58
N CYS A 226 -7.15 -17.73 -23.26
CA CYS A 226 -6.17 -18.57 -22.55
C CYS A 226 -6.63 -18.85 -21.11
N SER A 227 -5.84 -19.59 -20.34
CA SER A 227 -6.15 -19.95 -18.95
C SER A 227 -5.95 -18.82 -17.94
N PHE A 228 -5.55 -17.63 -18.37
CA PHE A 228 -5.35 -16.50 -17.46
C PHE A 228 -6.68 -16.03 -16.87
N ALA A 229 -6.87 -16.21 -15.56
CA ALA A 229 -8.11 -15.92 -14.87
C ALA A 229 -7.84 -15.49 -13.43
N ARG A 230 -8.88 -14.96 -12.79
CA ARG A 230 -8.88 -14.61 -11.38
C ARG A 230 -8.48 -15.82 -10.52
N PRO A 231 -7.42 -15.73 -9.70
CA PRO A 231 -7.05 -16.79 -8.78
C PRO A 231 -8.09 -16.89 -7.67
N SER A 232 -8.20 -18.05 -7.01
CA SER A 232 -9.07 -18.21 -5.85
C SER A 232 -8.45 -17.48 -4.64
N PRO A 233 -9.07 -16.41 -4.12
CA PRO A 233 -8.51 -15.73 -2.97
C PRO A 233 -8.74 -16.53 -1.68
N ALA A 234 -7.68 -16.61 -0.88
CA ALA A 234 -7.70 -17.22 0.45
C ALA A 234 -8.33 -16.29 1.49
N TRP A 235 -8.22 -14.97 1.28
CA TRP A 235 -8.80 -13.94 2.12
C TRP A 235 -9.84 -13.15 1.33
N ARG A 236 -11.00 -12.83 1.92
CA ARG A 236 -12.08 -12.14 1.21
C ARG A 236 -12.68 -11.05 2.06
N LEU A 237 -12.80 -9.85 1.50
CA LEU A 237 -13.60 -8.79 2.08
C LEU A 237 -15.07 -9.03 1.76
N VAL A 238 -15.88 -9.12 2.80
CA VAL A 238 -17.34 -9.12 2.76
C VAL A 238 -17.82 -7.81 3.35
N VAL A 239 -18.57 -7.05 2.56
CA VAL A 239 -19.19 -5.79 3.01
C VAL A 239 -20.69 -6.00 2.95
N ASP A 240 -21.38 -5.68 4.04
CA ASP A 240 -22.83 -5.58 4.04
C ASP A 240 -23.21 -4.13 3.69
N ASP A 241 -23.72 -3.94 2.47
CA ASP A 241 -24.16 -2.64 1.98
C ASP A 241 -25.39 -2.09 2.76
N ASN A 242 -26.02 -2.92 3.61
CA ASN A 242 -27.12 -2.53 4.49
C ASN A 242 -26.71 -2.33 5.96
N ALA A 243 -25.45 -2.62 6.31
CA ALA A 243 -24.97 -2.34 7.65
C ALA A 243 -25.01 -0.81 7.89
N PRO A 244 -25.48 -0.34 9.05
CA PRO A 244 -25.38 1.09 9.35
C PRO A 244 -23.92 1.50 9.25
N ASP A 245 -23.63 2.57 8.49
CA ASP A 245 -22.32 3.20 8.44
C ASP A 245 -21.87 3.41 9.89
N GLY A 246 -20.91 2.60 10.37
CA GLY A 246 -20.67 2.43 11.81
C GLY A 246 -20.42 3.75 12.55
N VAL A 247 -19.15 4.16 12.65
CA VAL A 247 -18.83 5.53 13.08
C VAL A 247 -19.39 6.48 12.01
N ALA A 248 -20.03 7.59 12.38
CA ALA A 248 -20.58 8.55 11.40
C ALA A 248 -19.53 8.93 10.33
N GLY A 249 -19.74 8.50 9.08
CA GLY A 249 -18.79 8.71 7.97
C GLY A 249 -17.60 7.75 7.89
N GLY A 250 -17.61 6.64 8.64
CA GLY A 250 -16.64 5.54 8.60
C GLY A 250 -17.05 4.40 7.65
N ALA A 251 -16.44 3.24 7.80
CA ALA A 251 -16.77 2.04 7.02
C ALA A 251 -16.68 0.78 7.89
N HIS A 252 -17.56 -0.19 7.67
CA HIS A 252 -17.57 -1.47 8.37
C HIS A 252 -17.61 -2.64 7.38
N GLY A 253 -16.87 -3.71 7.67
CA GLY A 253 -16.87 -4.94 6.90
C GLY A 253 -16.23 -6.09 7.65
N VAL A 254 -16.32 -7.28 7.07
CA VAL A 254 -15.77 -8.52 7.63
C VAL A 254 -14.75 -9.08 6.66
N VAL A 255 -13.61 -9.52 7.17
CA VAL A 255 -12.59 -10.19 6.36
C VAL A 255 -12.59 -11.67 6.69
N GLU A 256 -13.07 -12.48 5.76
CA GLU A 256 -12.95 -13.93 5.78
C GLU A 256 -11.51 -14.34 5.54
N ARG A 257 -11.06 -15.38 6.25
CA ARG A 257 -9.68 -15.87 6.25
C ARG A 257 -9.66 -17.40 6.17
N PRO A 258 -8.56 -18.01 5.69
CA PRO A 258 -8.52 -19.44 5.43
C PRO A 258 -8.57 -20.29 6.71
N GLU A 259 -8.06 -19.77 7.82
CA GLU A 259 -7.99 -20.47 9.10
C GLU A 259 -8.40 -19.57 10.26
N GLY A 260 -9.37 -20.01 11.08
CA GLY A 260 -9.88 -19.26 12.24
C GLY A 260 -11.09 -18.36 11.91
N PRO A 261 -11.61 -17.62 12.90
CA PRO A 261 -12.81 -16.82 12.71
C PRO A 261 -12.54 -15.62 11.78
N PRO A 262 -13.58 -15.14 11.06
CA PRO A 262 -13.50 -13.88 10.33
C PRO A 262 -13.12 -12.71 11.25
N VAL A 263 -12.47 -11.69 10.70
CA VAL A 263 -12.04 -10.50 11.44
C VAL A 263 -12.96 -9.34 11.10
N GLU A 264 -13.58 -8.72 12.10
CA GLU A 264 -14.35 -7.49 11.92
C GLU A 264 -13.42 -6.29 11.72
N VAL A 265 -13.74 -5.45 10.75
CA VAL A 265 -12.99 -4.24 10.43
C VAL A 265 -13.92 -3.05 10.46
N THR A 266 -13.69 -2.16 11.44
CA THR A 266 -14.38 -0.87 11.54
C THR A 266 -13.36 0.25 11.40
N LEU A 267 -13.50 1.07 10.35
CA LEU A 267 -12.59 2.16 10.03
C LEU A 267 -13.26 3.52 10.29
N SER A 268 -12.47 4.47 10.78
CA SER A 268 -12.85 5.89 10.75
C SER A 268 -12.82 6.47 9.32
N LEU A 269 -12.14 5.80 8.39
CA LEU A 269 -12.10 6.21 6.98
C LEU A 269 -13.32 5.68 6.22
N PRO A 270 -13.96 6.49 5.36
CA PRO A 270 -15.15 6.07 4.62
C PRO A 270 -14.82 5.11 3.48
N GLY A 271 -15.85 4.37 3.07
CA GLY A 271 -15.92 3.72 1.77
C GLY A 271 -15.22 2.36 1.65
N ARG A 272 -15.80 1.53 0.79
CA ARG A 272 -15.36 0.15 0.51
C ARG A 272 -13.90 0.03 0.08
N VAL A 273 -13.35 1.02 -0.63
CA VAL A 273 -11.93 1.00 -1.03
C VAL A 273 -10.98 1.00 0.18
N ASN A 274 -11.37 1.65 1.29
CA ASN A 274 -10.55 1.66 2.49
C ASN A 274 -10.69 0.35 3.27
N LEU A 275 -11.85 -0.30 3.24
CA LEU A 275 -12.01 -1.69 3.71
C LEU A 275 -11.17 -2.67 2.88
N ALA A 276 -11.11 -2.49 1.55
CA ALA A 276 -10.26 -3.28 0.67
C ALA A 276 -8.78 -3.11 1.01
N ASN A 277 -8.32 -1.87 1.23
CA ASN A 277 -6.97 -1.58 1.71
C ASN A 277 -6.71 -2.25 3.07
N ALA A 278 -7.67 -2.20 4.01
CA ALA A 278 -7.55 -2.83 5.32
C ALA A 278 -7.48 -4.36 5.24
N ALA A 279 -8.25 -5.01 4.36
CA ALA A 279 -8.16 -6.45 4.13
C ALA A 279 -6.75 -6.86 3.67
N MET A 280 -6.15 -6.10 2.74
CA MET A 280 -4.75 -6.30 2.32
C MET A 280 -3.77 -6.13 3.48
N VAL A 281 -4.01 -5.14 4.35
CA VAL A 281 -3.18 -4.90 5.53
C VAL A 281 -3.28 -6.01 6.56
N LEU A 282 -4.48 -6.58 6.81
CA LEU A 282 -4.64 -7.68 7.75
C LEU A 282 -3.79 -8.90 7.35
N VAL A 283 -3.75 -9.24 6.06
CA VAL A 283 -2.89 -10.33 5.57
C VAL A 283 -1.41 -10.02 5.82
N ALA A 284 -0.97 -8.79 5.53
CA ALA A 284 0.41 -8.37 5.78
C ALA A 284 0.76 -8.36 7.29
N ALA A 285 -0.18 -7.93 8.14
CA ALA A 285 -0.04 -7.94 9.60
C ALA A 285 0.01 -9.37 10.15
N ALA A 286 -0.79 -10.30 9.60
CA ALA A 286 -0.75 -11.72 9.93
C ALA A 286 0.65 -12.31 9.67
N HIS A 287 1.24 -12.03 8.49
CA HIS A 287 2.60 -12.46 8.17
C HIS A 287 3.66 -11.79 9.06
N ALA A 288 3.39 -10.58 9.54
CA ALA A 288 4.21 -9.91 10.54
C ALA A 288 4.08 -10.55 11.94
N GLY A 289 3.06 -11.38 12.17
CA GLY A 289 2.77 -12.02 13.46
C GLY A 289 1.96 -11.15 14.41
N ALA A 290 1.23 -10.16 13.90
CA ALA A 290 0.29 -9.36 14.68
C ALA A 290 -0.96 -10.18 15.03
N ASP A 291 -1.51 -9.93 16.21
CA ASP A 291 -2.88 -10.29 16.50
C ASP A 291 -3.81 -9.47 15.60
N LEU A 292 -4.80 -10.13 14.98
CA LEU A 292 -5.61 -9.52 13.94
C LEU A 292 -6.72 -8.63 14.49
N ASP A 293 -7.22 -8.92 15.69
CA ASP A 293 -8.22 -8.09 16.34
C ASP A 293 -7.56 -6.80 16.83
N ASP A 294 -6.37 -6.90 17.43
CA ASP A 294 -5.56 -5.74 17.79
C ASP A 294 -5.16 -4.90 16.56
N ALA A 295 -4.76 -5.56 15.47
CA ALA A 295 -4.43 -4.88 14.22
C ALA A 295 -5.64 -4.16 13.60
N ALA A 296 -6.82 -4.82 13.59
CA ALA A 296 -8.06 -4.22 13.11
C ALA A 296 -8.48 -3.01 13.96
N ALA A 297 -8.42 -3.13 15.29
CA ALA A 297 -8.69 -2.04 16.21
C ALA A 297 -7.72 -0.85 16.00
N ALA A 298 -6.41 -1.14 15.84
CA ALA A 298 -5.41 -0.11 15.59
C ALA A 298 -5.65 0.63 14.27
N MET A 299 -6.01 -0.10 13.19
CA MET A 299 -6.40 0.49 11.91
C MET A 299 -7.61 1.43 12.05
N GLY A 300 -8.59 1.07 12.89
CA GLY A 300 -9.79 1.87 13.15
C GLY A 300 -9.51 3.27 13.69
N THR A 301 -8.36 3.46 14.36
CA THR A 301 -7.93 4.76 14.92
C THR A 301 -7.40 5.74 13.85
N VAL A 302 -7.16 5.29 12.63
CA VAL A 302 -6.65 6.14 11.54
C VAL A 302 -7.77 7.02 10.99
N ALA A 303 -7.88 8.24 11.51
CA ALA A 303 -8.93 9.19 11.13
C ALA A 303 -8.62 10.03 9.88
N THR A 304 -7.35 10.29 9.57
CA THR A 304 -6.96 11.09 8.39
C THR A 304 -5.69 10.57 7.73
N VAL A 305 -5.60 10.75 6.41
CA VAL A 305 -4.44 10.31 5.61
C VAL A 305 -3.96 11.47 4.74
N ALA A 306 -2.84 12.09 5.11
CA ALA A 306 -2.20 13.18 4.36
C ALA A 306 -3.18 14.32 3.98
N GLY A 307 -4.15 14.63 4.85
CA GLY A 307 -5.17 15.66 4.62
C GLY A 307 -6.30 15.28 3.67
N ARG A 308 -6.31 14.05 3.15
CA ARG A 308 -7.44 13.43 2.43
C ARG A 308 -8.57 13.10 3.40
N TYR A 309 -9.81 13.14 2.92
CA TYR A 309 -11.03 12.92 3.72
C TYR A 309 -11.25 13.94 4.83
N ARG A 310 -10.57 15.10 4.78
CA ARG A 310 -10.80 16.18 5.74
C ARG A 310 -12.23 16.68 5.60
N THR A 311 -12.95 16.66 6.71
CA THR A 311 -14.19 17.39 6.91
C THR A 311 -13.89 18.73 7.55
N ALA A 312 -14.57 19.77 7.10
CA ALA A 312 -14.49 21.11 7.65
C ALA A 312 -15.86 21.77 7.60
N THR A 313 -16.20 22.56 8.62
CA THR A 313 -17.41 23.37 8.60
C THR A 313 -17.10 24.72 7.98
N ILE A 314 -17.73 25.04 6.85
CA ILE A 314 -17.57 26.33 6.15
C ILE A 314 -18.95 27.00 6.09
N ALA A 315 -19.07 28.17 6.73
CA ALA A 315 -20.32 28.94 6.78
C ALA A 315 -21.55 28.11 7.26
N GLY A 316 -21.35 27.17 8.19
CA GLY A 316 -22.41 26.32 8.73
C GLY A 316 -22.70 25.05 7.93
N ALA A 317 -22.08 24.85 6.76
CA ALA A 317 -22.17 23.62 5.99
C ALA A 317 -20.99 22.69 6.30
N GLU A 318 -21.24 21.39 6.41
CA GLU A 318 -20.18 20.39 6.47
C GLU A 318 -19.64 20.14 5.05
N VAL A 319 -18.33 20.29 4.87
CA VAL A 319 -17.65 20.13 3.59
C VAL A 319 -16.61 19.02 3.73
N ARG A 320 -16.70 18.00 2.87
CA ARG A 320 -15.70 16.92 2.80
C ARG A 320 -14.84 17.08 1.54
N MET A 321 -13.53 17.08 1.72
CA MET A 321 -12.58 17.16 0.60
C MET A 321 -12.13 15.77 0.15
N LEU A 322 -12.51 15.40 -1.07
CA LEU A 322 -12.07 14.19 -1.76
C LEU A 322 -11.15 14.56 -2.93
N LEU A 323 -10.05 13.82 -3.10
CA LEU A 323 -9.09 14.02 -4.19
C LEU A 323 -9.22 12.86 -5.19
N ALA A 324 -9.59 13.18 -6.43
CA ALA A 324 -9.53 12.26 -7.55
C ALA A 324 -8.58 12.79 -8.62
N LYS A 325 -7.68 11.94 -9.11
CA LYS A 325 -6.67 12.31 -10.11
C LYS A 325 -6.81 11.55 -11.44
N ASN A 326 -7.58 10.47 -11.44
CA ASN A 326 -7.78 9.58 -12.58
C ASN A 326 -9.18 8.94 -12.53
N PRO A 327 -9.65 8.27 -13.60
CA PRO A 327 -10.98 7.67 -13.63
C PRO A 327 -11.27 6.68 -12.50
N ALA A 328 -10.29 5.85 -12.12
CA ALA A 328 -10.42 4.91 -11.00
C ALA A 328 -10.69 5.65 -9.67
N GLY A 329 -9.87 6.67 -9.37
CA GLY A 329 -10.05 7.50 -8.18
C GLY A 329 -11.33 8.34 -8.20
N TRP A 330 -11.84 8.69 -9.40
CA TRP A 330 -13.16 9.31 -9.54
C TRP A 330 -14.29 8.34 -9.18
N GLN A 331 -14.24 7.09 -9.66
CA GLN A 331 -15.23 6.06 -9.29
C GLN A 331 -15.21 5.82 -7.76
N GLU A 332 -14.03 5.71 -7.17
CA GLU A 332 -13.86 5.59 -5.72
C GLU A 332 -14.45 6.78 -4.97
N ALA A 333 -14.18 8.01 -5.40
CA ALA A 333 -14.68 9.22 -4.75
C ALA A 333 -16.20 9.37 -4.88
N ILE A 334 -16.78 9.05 -6.04
CA ILE A 334 -18.23 9.11 -6.27
C ILE A 334 -18.96 8.09 -5.39
N ALA A 335 -18.43 6.87 -5.27
CA ALA A 335 -19.02 5.84 -4.41
C ALA A 335 -18.99 6.18 -2.91
N MET A 336 -18.19 7.17 -2.49
CA MET A 336 -18.15 7.68 -1.12
C MET A 336 -19.10 8.86 -0.87
N LEU A 337 -19.72 9.39 -1.92
CA LEU A 337 -20.79 10.36 -1.75
C LEU A 337 -21.99 9.58 -1.23
N GLU A 338 -22.57 10.02 -0.11
CA GLU A 338 -23.86 9.50 0.33
C GLU A 338 -24.86 9.54 -0.85
N PRO A 339 -25.79 8.59 -0.94
CA PRO A 339 -26.85 8.69 -1.93
C PRO A 339 -27.47 10.08 -1.80
N SER A 340 -27.56 10.79 -2.93
CA SER A 340 -28.27 12.08 -2.95
C SER A 340 -29.63 11.86 -2.28
N PRO A 341 -30.06 12.71 -1.34
CA PRO A 341 -31.44 12.65 -0.89
C PRO A 341 -32.27 12.80 -2.16
N THR A 342 -32.90 11.70 -2.58
CA THR A 342 -33.82 11.70 -3.72
C THR A 342 -34.85 12.81 -3.44
N PRO A 343 -35.15 13.67 -4.42
CA PRO A 343 -36.15 14.73 -4.24
C PRO A 343 -37.52 14.16 -3.85
#